data_AF-A0A538DMU8-F1
#
_entry.id   AF-A0A538DMU8-F1
#
_cell.length_a   1.000
_cell.length_b   1.000
_cell.length_c   1.000
_cell.angle_alpha   90.00
_cell.angle_beta   90.00
_cell.angle_gamma   90.00
#
_symmetry.space_group_name_H-M   'P 1'
#
loop_
_entity.id
_entity.type
_entity.pdbx_description
1 polymer ?
#
loop_
_entity_poly.entity_id
_entity_poly.type
_entity_poly.pdbx_seq_one_letter_code
_entity_poly.pdbx_strand_id
1 'polypeptide(L)'
;MKPRITAAAGLAVAIFATGSLVLLVGGNGKAAVIHTCSATDRQFLGAAQLNMAALGTLSEDYLQGEAKADEVIMETDSAIASLRNTDPSDPSLSKTRAILRAMFLEYGRAIRADKHHHDPGQYVYRAYGLANFAHDVLSQARPALAKRGCDVSPLL
;
A
#
# COMPACT_ATOMS: atom_id res chain seq x y z
N MET A 1 -80.67 -2.41 -23.12
CA MET A 1 -79.47 -1.89 -22.41
C MET A 1 -78.25 -2.66 -22.89
N LYS A 2 -77.12 -1.94 -23.03
CA LYS A 2 -75.82 -2.26 -23.66
C LYS A 2 -75.22 -3.67 -23.43
N PRO A 3 -74.48 -4.23 -24.41
CA PRO A 3 -73.67 -5.42 -24.27
C PRO A 3 -72.31 -5.09 -23.63
N ARG A 4 -71.71 -6.01 -22.87
CA ARG A 4 -70.34 -5.88 -22.36
C ARG A 4 -69.50 -7.11 -22.71
N ILE A 5 -68.93 -6.97 -23.91
CA ILE A 5 -67.61 -7.37 -24.39
C ILE A 5 -66.72 -8.03 -23.31
N THR A 6 -66.38 -9.29 -23.59
CA THR A 6 -65.19 -10.04 -23.16
C THR A 6 -63.92 -9.21 -23.29
N ALA A 7 -63.25 -8.94 -22.18
CA ALA A 7 -61.93 -8.32 -22.14
C ALA A 7 -60.97 -9.21 -21.33
N ALA A 8 -60.38 -10.20 -22.01
CA ALA A 8 -59.20 -10.91 -21.52
C ALA A 8 -57.98 -10.35 -22.27
N ALA A 9 -57.50 -9.19 -21.81
CA ALA A 9 -56.22 -8.64 -22.21
C ALA A 9 -55.72 -7.76 -21.05
N GLY A 10 -54.58 -8.12 -20.48
CA GLY A 10 -53.87 -7.26 -19.53
C GLY A 10 -53.44 -7.93 -18.23
N LEU A 11 -52.64 -9.00 -18.30
CA LEU A 11 -51.82 -9.39 -17.15
C LEU A 11 -50.55 -10.13 -17.59
N ALA A 12 -49.68 -9.45 -18.34
CA ALA A 12 -48.41 -10.05 -18.77
C ALA A 12 -47.20 -9.09 -18.72
N VAL A 13 -47.26 -7.97 -17.97
CA VAL A 13 -46.12 -7.02 -17.86
C VAL A 13 -46.01 -6.40 -16.46
N ALA A 14 -46.10 -7.19 -15.38
CA ALA A 14 -45.98 -6.65 -14.01
C ALA A 14 -45.08 -7.46 -13.07
N ILE A 15 -44.14 -8.26 -13.60
CA ILE A 15 -43.13 -8.98 -12.77
C ILE A 15 -41.69 -8.56 -13.09
N PHE A 16 -41.44 -7.78 -14.14
CA PHE A 16 -40.09 -7.33 -14.51
C PHE A 16 -39.70 -5.91 -14.04
N ALA A 17 -40.53 -5.24 -13.23
CA ALA A 17 -40.29 -3.85 -12.80
C ALA A 17 -39.89 -3.67 -11.33
N THR A 18 -39.75 -4.74 -10.55
CA THR A 18 -39.39 -4.66 -9.11
C THR A 18 -38.00 -5.22 -8.76
N GLY A 19 -37.26 -5.79 -9.72
CA GLY A 19 -35.96 -6.45 -9.46
C GLY A 19 -34.71 -5.60 -9.72
N SER A 20 -34.81 -4.46 -10.39
CA SER A 20 -33.62 -3.78 -10.96
C SER A 20 -33.20 -2.49 -10.25
N LEU A 21 -33.83 -2.15 -9.11
CA LEU A 21 -33.56 -0.89 -8.40
C LEU A 21 -32.92 -1.09 -7.02
N VAL A 22 -31.89 -1.93 -6.94
CA VAL A 22 -31.00 -1.99 -5.75
C VAL A 22 -29.55 -1.61 -6.09
N LEU A 23 -29.22 -1.37 -7.36
CA LEU A 23 -27.86 -1.05 -7.81
C LEU A 23 -27.46 0.43 -7.72
N LEU A 24 -28.27 1.29 -7.07
CA LEU A 24 -27.98 2.73 -6.96
C LEU A 24 -28.07 3.28 -5.54
N VAL A 25 -27.80 2.45 -4.52
CA VAL A 25 -27.34 2.98 -3.24
C VAL A 25 -25.82 3.03 -3.32
N GLY A 26 -25.32 4.18 -3.77
CA GLY A 26 -23.91 4.57 -3.65
C GLY A 26 -23.53 4.63 -2.17
N GLY A 27 -23.23 3.47 -1.60
CA GLY A 27 -22.67 3.37 -0.27
C GLY A 27 -21.23 3.85 -0.33
N ASN A 28 -20.95 4.98 0.33
CA ASN A 28 -19.61 5.32 0.83
C ASN A 28 -19.18 4.34 1.94
N GLY A 29 -19.43 3.04 1.76
CA GLY A 29 -19.02 1.99 2.66
C GLY A 29 -17.53 1.78 2.47
N LYS A 30 -16.71 2.54 3.20
CA LYS A 30 -15.35 2.08 3.49
C LYS A 30 -15.52 0.73 4.17
N ALA A 31 -15.22 -0.36 3.46
CA ALA A 31 -15.18 -1.68 4.06
C ALA A 31 -14.33 -1.58 5.33
N ALA A 32 -14.89 -1.98 6.48
CA ALA A 32 -14.18 -1.90 7.74
C ALA A 32 -12.91 -2.76 7.62
N VAL A 33 -11.74 -2.11 7.66
CA VAL A 33 -10.46 -2.82 7.63
C VAL A 33 -10.29 -3.53 8.96
N ILE A 34 -10.25 -4.86 8.93
CA ILE A 34 -10.00 -5.67 10.11
C ILE A 34 -8.49 -5.78 10.28
N HIS A 35 -7.99 -5.13 11.33
CA HIS A 35 -6.57 -5.14 11.65
C HIS A 35 -6.15 -6.36 12.46
N THR A 36 -4.96 -6.88 12.14
CA THR A 36 -4.33 -8.03 12.81
C THR A 36 -2.94 -7.68 13.35
N CYS A 37 -2.40 -8.57 14.18
CA CYS A 37 -0.99 -8.52 14.58
C CYS A 37 -0.48 -9.94 14.83
N SER A 38 -0.25 -10.65 13.73
CA SER A 38 0.29 -12.00 13.72
C SER A 38 1.83 -12.02 13.88
N ALA A 39 2.42 -13.22 13.87
CA ALA A 39 3.87 -13.36 13.85
C ALA A 39 4.47 -12.80 12.54
N THR A 40 3.80 -12.95 11.40
CA THR A 40 4.29 -12.44 10.12
C THR A 40 4.18 -10.93 10.01
N ASP A 41 3.17 -10.33 10.67
CA ASP A 41 3.05 -8.87 10.82
C ASP A 41 4.26 -8.30 11.57
N ARG A 42 4.64 -8.92 12.71
CA ARG A 42 5.83 -8.51 13.49
C ARG A 42 7.14 -8.74 12.76
N GLN A 43 7.25 -9.86 12.02
CA GLN A 43 8.42 -10.13 11.17
C GLN A 43 8.59 -9.04 10.10
N PHE A 44 7.50 -8.64 9.43
CA PHE A 44 7.52 -7.56 8.46
C PHE A 44 7.97 -6.24 9.10
N LEU A 45 7.41 -5.86 10.26
CA LEU A 45 7.79 -4.62 10.93
C LEU A 45 9.27 -4.58 11.30
N GLY A 46 9.81 -5.68 11.84
CA GLY A 46 11.23 -5.79 12.15
C GLY A 46 12.12 -5.66 10.90
N ALA A 47 11.75 -6.35 9.81
CA ALA A 47 12.48 -6.24 8.54
C ALA A 47 12.41 -4.83 7.96
N ALA A 48 11.24 -4.19 7.95
CA ALA A 48 11.06 -2.83 7.47
C ALA A 48 11.89 -1.83 8.28
N GLN A 49 11.89 -1.92 9.60
CA GLN A 49 12.65 -1.02 10.46
C GLN A 49 14.16 -1.16 10.21
N LEU A 50 14.66 -2.39 10.14
CA LEU A 50 16.07 -2.64 9.86
C LEU A 50 16.50 -2.07 8.50
N ASN A 51 15.72 -2.35 7.45
CA ASN A 51 16.03 -1.90 6.10
C ASN A 51 15.95 -0.37 5.97
N MET A 52 14.99 0.28 6.63
CA MET A 52 14.88 1.75 6.61
C MET A 52 16.05 2.41 7.35
N ALA A 53 16.47 1.85 8.49
CA ALA A 53 17.63 2.33 9.22
C ALA A 53 18.93 2.15 8.42
N ALA A 54 19.13 0.96 7.85
CA ALA A 54 20.30 0.65 7.02
C ALA A 54 20.40 1.58 5.80
N LEU A 55 19.29 1.78 5.08
CA LEU A 55 19.25 2.73 3.97
C LEU A 55 19.55 4.15 4.44
N GLY A 56 18.97 4.59 5.57
CA GLY A 56 19.17 5.93 6.10
C GLY A 56 20.64 6.25 6.36
N THR A 57 21.33 5.39 7.12
CA THR A 57 22.77 5.54 7.40
C THR A 57 23.59 5.48 6.13
N LEU A 58 23.39 4.47 5.28
CA LEU A 58 24.20 4.30 4.08
C LEU A 58 23.99 5.42 3.04
N SER A 59 22.80 6.02 3.01
CA SER A 59 22.50 7.19 2.19
C SER A 59 23.23 8.43 2.69
N GLU A 60 23.33 8.61 4.01
CA GLU A 60 24.09 9.70 4.61
C GLU A 60 25.59 9.55 4.29
N ASP A 61 26.15 8.36 4.50
CA ASP A 61 27.53 8.04 4.16
C ASP A 61 27.82 8.28 2.67
N TYR A 62 26.88 7.95 1.79
CA TYR A 62 27.00 8.21 0.35
C TYR A 62 27.07 9.70 0.04
N LEU A 63 26.20 10.51 0.65
CA LEU A 63 26.17 11.96 0.47
C LEU A 63 27.42 12.65 1.02
N GLN A 64 28.05 12.06 2.04
CA GLN A 64 29.31 12.53 2.62
C GLN A 64 30.55 12.02 1.86
N GLY A 65 30.37 11.11 0.90
CA GLY A 65 31.45 10.48 0.13
C GLY A 65 32.18 9.35 0.87
N GLU A 66 31.60 8.86 1.98
CA GLU A 66 32.13 7.77 2.81
C GLU A 66 31.67 6.39 2.33
N ALA A 67 30.54 6.32 1.60
CA ALA A 67 30.06 5.10 0.94
C ALA A 67 30.04 5.24 -0.59
N LYS A 68 30.14 4.11 -1.30
CA LYS A 68 30.07 4.05 -2.76
C LYS A 68 28.64 3.81 -3.24
N ALA A 69 28.33 4.29 -4.43
CA ALA A 69 27.03 4.09 -5.08
C ALA A 69 26.61 2.60 -5.13
N ASP A 70 27.55 1.70 -5.40
CA ASP A 70 27.27 0.26 -5.49
C ASP A 70 26.87 -0.37 -4.15
N GLU A 71 27.34 0.19 -3.03
CA GLU A 71 26.94 -0.26 -1.69
C GLU A 71 25.49 0.11 -1.42
N VAL A 72 25.10 1.35 -1.75
CA VAL A 72 23.70 1.81 -1.61
C VAL A 72 22.77 1.02 -2.53
N ILE A 73 23.18 0.76 -3.78
CA ILE A 73 22.38 -0.05 -4.72
C ILE A 73 22.17 -1.46 -4.17
N MET A 74 23.24 -2.10 -3.69
CA MET A 74 23.17 -3.44 -3.09
C MET A 74 22.25 -3.47 -1.86
N GLU A 75 22.29 -2.43 -1.02
CA GLU A 75 21.37 -2.31 0.13
C GLU A 75 19.91 -2.20 -0.32
N THR A 76 19.62 -1.38 -1.34
CA THR A 76 18.24 -1.28 -1.85
C THR A 76 17.72 -2.60 -2.41
N ASP A 77 18.57 -3.37 -3.11
CA ASP A 77 18.20 -4.69 -3.64
C ASP A 77 18.01 -5.72 -2.51
N SER A 78 18.88 -5.68 -1.48
CA SER A 78 18.77 -6.50 -0.26
C SER A 78 17.47 -6.21 0.48
N ALA A 79 17.13 -4.94 0.69
CA ALA A 79 15.89 -4.51 1.33
C ALA A 79 14.65 -4.98 0.55
N ILE A 80 14.66 -4.89 -0.78
CA ILE A 80 13.57 -5.40 -1.63
C ILE A 80 13.40 -6.91 -1.45
N ALA A 81 14.50 -7.67 -1.42
CA ALA A 81 14.48 -9.12 -1.22
C ALA A 81 13.99 -9.49 0.18
N SER A 82 14.50 -8.81 1.20
CA SER A 82 14.11 -8.93 2.62
C SER A 82 12.60 -8.74 2.77
N LEU A 83 12.05 -7.63 2.27
CA LEU A 83 10.62 -7.36 2.33
C LEU A 83 9.78 -8.34 1.48
N ARG A 84 10.27 -8.77 0.32
CA ARG A 84 9.58 -9.78 -0.51
C ARG A 84 9.39 -11.10 0.24
N ASN A 85 10.33 -11.46 1.10
CA ASN A 85 10.31 -12.70 1.88
C ASN A 85 9.46 -12.59 3.17
N THR A 86 8.73 -11.48 3.34
CA THR A 86 7.73 -11.32 4.41
C THR A 86 6.32 -11.35 3.81
N ASP A 87 5.36 -11.83 4.60
CA ASP A 87 3.95 -11.93 4.21
C ASP A 87 3.03 -11.49 5.37
N PRO A 88 2.94 -10.17 5.64
CA PRO A 88 2.07 -9.66 6.69
C PRO A 88 0.60 -9.93 6.35
N SER A 89 -0.14 -10.40 7.35
CA SER A 89 -1.57 -10.68 7.27
C SER A 89 -2.44 -9.42 7.39
N ASP A 90 -1.93 -8.37 8.05
CA ASP A 90 -2.66 -7.11 8.18
C ASP A 90 -2.74 -6.39 6.82
N PRO A 91 -3.94 -5.95 6.39
CA PRO A 91 -4.10 -5.29 5.09
C PRO A 91 -3.26 -4.02 4.92
N SER A 92 -3.12 -3.22 5.98
CA SER A 92 -2.31 -1.99 5.94
C SER A 92 -0.83 -2.33 5.88
N LEU A 93 -0.35 -3.32 6.64
CA LEU A 93 1.04 -3.76 6.58
C LEU A 93 1.39 -4.39 5.22
N SER A 94 0.49 -5.16 4.62
CA SER A 94 0.67 -5.71 3.27
C SER A 94 0.75 -4.62 2.21
N LYS A 95 -0.08 -3.57 2.33
CA LYS A 95 0.00 -2.38 1.48
C LYS A 95 1.34 -1.63 1.69
N THR A 96 1.72 -1.38 2.93
CA THR A 96 3.01 -0.74 3.28
C THR A 96 4.19 -1.52 2.70
N ARG A 97 4.19 -2.86 2.78
CA ARG A 97 5.23 -3.70 2.19
C ARG A 97 5.39 -3.48 0.69
N ALA A 98 4.28 -3.38 -0.05
CA ALA A 98 4.32 -3.10 -1.49
C ALA A 98 4.90 -1.70 -1.78
N ILE A 99 4.49 -0.70 -1.00
CA ILE A 99 4.96 0.69 -1.15
C ILE A 99 6.46 0.80 -0.84
N LEU A 100 6.94 0.23 0.27
CA LEU A 100 8.36 0.26 0.64
C LEU A 100 9.23 -0.43 -0.41
N ARG A 101 8.80 -1.58 -0.96
CA ARG A 101 9.54 -2.23 -2.06
C ARG A 101 9.66 -1.33 -3.29
N ALA A 102 8.60 -0.59 -3.63
CA ALA A 102 8.65 0.38 -4.71
C ALA A 102 9.57 1.56 -4.35
N MET A 103 9.55 2.03 -3.11
CA MET A 103 10.42 3.10 -2.60
C MET A 103 11.90 2.73 -2.76
N PHE A 104 12.31 1.55 -2.28
CA PHE A 104 13.69 1.06 -2.43
C PHE A 104 14.09 0.95 -3.91
N LEU A 105 13.18 0.50 -4.76
CA LEU A 105 13.44 0.39 -6.20
C LEU A 105 13.68 1.77 -6.86
N GLU A 106 12.87 2.78 -6.51
CA GLU A 106 13.08 4.15 -6.98
C GLU A 106 14.37 4.74 -6.42
N TYR A 107 14.67 4.50 -5.14
CA TYR A 107 15.91 5.00 -4.54
C TYR A 107 17.15 4.39 -5.22
N GLY A 108 17.16 3.07 -5.47
CA GLY A 108 18.22 2.43 -6.24
C GLY A 108 18.34 2.96 -7.68
N ARG A 109 17.23 3.39 -8.31
CA ARG A 109 17.26 4.10 -9.60
C ARG A 109 17.92 5.48 -9.49
N ALA A 110 17.66 6.20 -8.40
CA ALA A 110 18.30 7.49 -8.14
C ALA A 110 19.82 7.35 -8.05
N ILE A 111 20.31 6.41 -7.22
CA ILE A 111 21.75 6.18 -7.05
C ILE A 111 22.41 5.73 -8.35
N ARG A 112 21.76 4.86 -9.14
CA ARG A 112 22.26 4.47 -10.47
C ARG A 112 22.35 5.66 -11.42
N ALA A 113 21.37 6.55 -11.42
CA ALA A 113 21.41 7.75 -12.25
C ALA A 113 22.59 8.64 -11.86
N ASP A 114 22.75 8.91 -10.56
CA ASP A 114 23.82 9.74 -10.02
C ASP A 114 25.22 9.17 -10.31
N LYS A 115 25.42 7.85 -10.10
CA LYS A 115 26.64 7.12 -10.46
C LYS A 115 27.04 7.30 -11.93
N HIS A 116 26.05 7.42 -12.81
CA HIS A 116 26.25 7.59 -14.26
C HIS A 116 26.20 9.06 -14.70
N HIS A 117 26.29 10.02 -13.75
CA HIS A 117 26.25 11.45 -14.00
C HIS A 117 24.96 11.92 -14.72
N HIS A 118 23.86 11.21 -14.49
CA HIS A 118 22.52 11.61 -14.91
C HIS A 118 21.76 12.22 -13.73
N ASP A 119 20.73 13.02 -14.01
CA ASP A 119 19.89 13.64 -12.97
C ASP A 119 19.11 12.58 -12.16
N PRO A 120 19.36 12.44 -10.84
CA PRO A 120 18.63 11.51 -9.99
C PRO A 120 17.27 12.04 -9.51
N GLY A 121 16.98 13.34 -9.71
CA GLY A 121 15.92 14.07 -9.02
C GLY A 121 14.53 13.45 -9.16
N GLN A 122 14.16 12.98 -10.35
CA GLN A 122 12.86 12.34 -10.58
C GLN A 122 12.66 11.02 -9.81
N TYR A 123 13.76 10.30 -9.53
CA TYR A 123 13.72 9.03 -8.81
C TYR A 123 13.71 9.27 -7.31
N VAL A 124 14.50 10.24 -6.84
CA VAL A 124 14.47 10.73 -5.44
C VAL A 124 13.06 11.21 -5.08
N TYR A 125 12.46 12.05 -5.93
CA TYR A 125 11.11 12.56 -5.70
C TYR A 125 10.08 11.45 -5.56
N ARG A 126 10.15 10.42 -6.41
CA ARG A 126 9.25 9.26 -6.34
C ARG A 126 9.49 8.41 -5.09
N ALA A 127 10.75 8.15 -4.74
CA ALA A 127 11.09 7.43 -3.52
C ALA A 127 10.54 8.16 -2.28
N TYR A 128 10.75 9.47 -2.19
CA TYR A 128 10.23 10.29 -1.10
C TYR A 128 8.70 10.28 -1.04
N GLY A 129 8.03 10.43 -2.18
CA GLY A 129 6.57 10.32 -2.26
C GLY A 129 6.05 8.96 -1.79
N LEU A 130 6.71 7.87 -2.17
CA LEU A 130 6.37 6.52 -1.72
C LEU A 130 6.60 6.35 -0.21
N ALA A 131 7.69 6.88 0.34
CA ALA A 131 7.95 6.86 1.78
C ALA A 131 6.82 7.57 2.55
N ASN A 132 6.38 8.74 2.08
CA ASN A 132 5.26 9.46 2.70
C ASN A 132 3.93 8.71 2.57
N PHE A 133 3.67 8.05 1.44
CA PHE A 133 2.48 7.19 1.33
C PHE A 133 2.52 6.00 2.28
N ALA A 134 3.69 5.40 2.51
CA ALA A 134 3.85 4.35 3.52
C ALA A 134 3.58 4.90 4.93
N HIS A 135 4.14 6.07 5.26
CA HIS A 135 3.90 6.77 6.51
C HIS A 135 2.41 7.04 6.73
N ASP A 136 1.69 7.57 5.73
CA ASP A 136 0.26 7.85 5.83
C ASP A 136 -0.58 6.59 6.10
N VAL A 137 -0.28 5.49 5.41
CA VAL A 137 -0.95 4.20 5.62
C VAL A 137 -0.74 3.70 7.05
N LEU A 138 0.50 3.75 7.54
CA LEU A 138 0.84 3.32 8.89
C LEU A 138 0.25 4.25 9.96
N SER A 139 0.29 5.57 9.75
CA SER A 139 -0.24 6.58 10.66
C SER A 139 -1.74 6.41 10.86
N GLN A 140 -2.48 6.16 9.78
CA GLN A 140 -3.92 5.87 9.84
C GLN A 140 -4.22 4.54 10.56
N ALA A 141 -3.40 3.50 10.35
CA ALA A 141 -3.60 2.18 10.95
C ALA A 141 -3.10 2.07 12.40
N ARG A 142 -2.19 2.96 12.83
CA ARG A 142 -1.46 2.90 14.10
C ARG A 142 -2.35 2.61 15.31
N PRO A 143 -3.48 3.32 15.54
CA PRO A 143 -4.29 3.07 16.72
C PRO A 143 -4.90 1.65 16.76
N ALA A 144 -5.26 1.11 15.60
CA ALA A 144 -5.85 -0.22 15.50
C ALA A 144 -4.78 -1.31 15.63
N LEU A 145 -3.62 -1.13 14.98
CA LEU A 145 -2.47 -2.03 15.09
C LEU A 145 -1.93 -2.09 16.52
N ALA A 146 -1.81 -0.95 17.18
CA ALA A 146 -1.34 -0.86 18.57
C ALA A 146 -2.26 -1.63 19.53
N LYS A 147 -3.59 -1.51 19.37
CA LYS A 147 -4.58 -2.31 20.14
C LYS A 147 -4.43 -3.82 19.94
N ARG A 148 -3.85 -4.24 18.82
CA ARG A 148 -3.55 -5.65 18.51
C ARG A 148 -2.15 -6.09 18.94
N GLY A 149 -1.32 -5.16 19.45
CA GLY A 149 0.04 -5.45 19.92
C GLY A 149 1.15 -5.24 18.87
N CYS A 150 0.85 -4.58 17.75
CA CYS A 150 1.85 -4.20 16.76
C CYS A 150 2.13 -2.70 16.89
N ASP A 151 3.36 -2.35 17.29
CA ASP A 151 3.82 -0.97 17.30
C ASP A 151 4.48 -0.63 15.96
N VAL A 152 3.95 0.40 15.29
CA VAL A 152 4.46 0.90 14.01
C VAL A 152 5.20 2.23 14.15
N SER A 153 5.28 2.77 15.38
CA SER A 153 5.91 4.06 15.65
C SER A 153 7.36 4.18 15.17
N PRO A 154 8.20 3.12 15.18
CA PRO A 154 9.55 3.20 14.62
C PRO A 154 9.65 3.43 13.11
N LEU A 155 8.52 3.33 12.38
CA LEU A 155 8.43 3.52 10.93
C LEU A 155 7.73 4.83 10.55
N LEU A 156 7.44 5.70 11.52
CA LEU A 156 6.76 6.98 11.33
C LEU A 156 7.73 8.13 11.59
#